data_AF-T2SW34-F1
#
_entry.id   AF-T2SW34-F1
#
_cell.length_a   1.000
_cell.length_b   1.000
_cell.length_c   1.000
_cell.angle_alpha   90.00
_cell.angle_beta   90.00
_cell.angle_gamma   90.00
#
_symmetry.space_group_name_H-M   'P 1'
#
loop_
_entity.id
_entity.type
_entity.pdbx_description
1 polymer ?
#
loop_
_entity_poly.entity_id
_entity_poly.type
_entity_poly.pdbx_seq_one_letter_code
_entity_poly.pdbx_strand_id
1 'polypeptide(L)'
;AANILKPALARGELHTIGATTLKEYRKYFEKDMALQRRFQPILLNEPSINEALQILRGLKETLETHHNITINDSALIASAKLSSRYITDRFLPDKAIDLIDEGAAQLKMQMESEPAKLSSVKRSIQRLEMEKQALEMENKESNHKRMQEILKELSDLKEEKIQLEAQFENEREVFKEISRLKMEMEGLKKEAERFKRNGDYQQAAEIEYSKIPEKEKKEKELQYKWETMQQNGALLQNALTENNIAEIVSQWTHIPVQK
;
A
#
# COMPACT_ATOMS: atom_id res chain seq x y z
N ALA A 1 21.13 -27.43 23.05
CA ALA A 1 19.72 -27.06 23.31
C ALA A 1 18.79 -28.28 23.42
N ALA A 2 18.72 -29.18 22.43
CA ALA A 2 17.75 -30.28 22.41
C ALA A 2 17.73 -31.20 23.65
N ASN A 3 18.89 -31.50 24.27
CA ASN A 3 18.94 -32.34 25.48
C ASN A 3 18.27 -31.72 26.71
N ILE A 4 18.11 -30.39 26.74
CA ILE A 4 17.43 -29.70 27.85
C ILE A 4 15.90 -29.82 27.72
N LEU A 5 15.38 -29.85 26.48
CA LEU A 5 13.93 -29.89 26.23
C LEU A 5 13.34 -31.30 26.28
N LYS A 6 14.14 -32.33 25.97
CA LYS A 6 13.69 -33.73 25.92
C LYS A 6 12.99 -34.22 27.21
N PRO A 7 13.50 -33.95 28.42
CA PRO A 7 12.82 -34.40 29.65
C PRO A 7 11.44 -33.75 29.82
N ALA A 8 11.32 -32.44 29.57
CA ALA A 8 10.05 -31.73 29.70
C ALA A 8 9.02 -32.17 28.64
N LEU A 9 9.46 -32.38 27.39
CA LEU A 9 8.64 -32.95 26.31
C LEU A 9 8.20 -34.38 26.61
N ALA A 10 9.06 -35.19 27.25
CA ALA A 10 8.73 -36.56 27.61
C ALA A 10 7.70 -36.65 28.75
N ARG A 11 7.71 -35.69 29.69
CA ARG A 11 6.73 -35.59 30.78
C ARG A 11 5.44 -34.88 30.40
N GLY A 12 5.37 -34.27 29.21
CA GLY A 12 4.20 -33.49 28.77
C GLY A 12 4.03 -32.14 29.47
N GLU A 13 5.07 -31.67 30.19
CA GLU A 13 5.07 -30.38 30.88
C GLU A 13 5.18 -29.19 29.91
N LEU A 14 5.67 -29.46 28.70
CA LEU A 14 5.93 -28.45 27.68
C LEU A 14 5.07 -28.72 26.43
N HIS A 15 4.13 -27.82 26.17
CA HIS A 15 3.39 -27.75 24.90
C HIS A 15 4.21 -26.91 23.91
N THR A 16 4.47 -27.42 22.71
CA THR A 16 5.33 -26.74 21.74
C THR A 16 4.85 -26.96 20.32
N ILE A 17 4.86 -25.90 19.53
CA ILE A 17 4.72 -25.92 18.07
C ILE A 17 6.07 -25.53 17.48
N GLY A 18 6.64 -26.40 16.65
CA GLY A 18 7.89 -26.14 15.93
C GLY A 18 7.63 -25.85 14.46
N ALA A 19 8.44 -24.96 13.86
CA ALA A 19 8.44 -24.70 12.43
C ALA A 19 9.87 -24.87 11.90
N THR A 20 10.04 -25.63 10.82
CA THR A 20 11.34 -25.91 10.19
C THR A 20 11.12 -26.38 8.76
N THR A 21 12.18 -26.38 7.95
CA THR A 21 12.12 -26.92 6.58
C THR A 21 12.18 -28.45 6.58
N LEU A 22 11.66 -29.08 5.52
CA LEU A 22 11.73 -30.53 5.37
C LEU A 22 13.18 -31.07 5.41
N LYS A 23 14.14 -30.29 4.87
CA LYS A 23 15.57 -30.66 4.89
C LYS A 23 16.12 -30.72 6.31
N GLU A 24 15.81 -29.73 7.13
CA GLU A 24 16.24 -29.66 8.53
C GLU A 24 15.52 -30.70 9.39
N TYR A 25 14.23 -30.93 9.17
CA TYR A 25 13.48 -32.00 9.84
C TYR A 25 14.12 -33.36 9.62
N ARG A 26 14.44 -33.72 8.36
CA ARG A 26 15.14 -34.97 8.02
C ARG A 26 16.54 -35.05 8.64
N LYS A 27 17.25 -33.92 8.72
CA LYS A 27 18.62 -33.88 9.24
C LYS A 27 18.68 -34.02 10.77
N TYR A 28 17.75 -33.39 11.50
CA TYR A 28 17.85 -33.22 12.95
C TYR A 28 16.74 -33.92 13.75
N PHE A 29 15.53 -34.09 13.22
CA PHE A 29 14.40 -34.70 13.93
C PHE A 29 14.22 -36.18 13.60
N GLU A 30 14.24 -36.55 12.31
CA GLU A 30 14.05 -37.96 11.91
C GLU A 30 15.16 -38.88 12.44
N LYS A 31 16.36 -38.33 12.67
CA LYS A 31 17.49 -39.11 13.23
C LYS A 31 17.37 -39.33 14.75
N ASP A 32 16.50 -38.59 15.44
CA ASP A 32 16.36 -38.65 16.89
C ASP A 32 15.03 -39.29 17.28
N MET A 33 15.07 -40.58 17.63
CA MET A 33 13.87 -41.35 18.02
C MET A 33 13.06 -40.72 19.15
N ALA A 34 13.70 -39.98 20.07
CA ALA A 34 12.98 -39.37 21.18
C ALA A 34 12.13 -38.19 20.70
N LEU A 35 12.64 -37.38 19.76
CA LEU A 35 11.90 -36.27 19.17
C LEU A 35 10.83 -36.77 18.20
N GLN A 36 11.14 -37.76 17.38
CA GLN A 36 10.20 -38.31 16.40
C GLN A 36 8.92 -38.87 17.05
N ARG A 37 9.01 -39.43 18.26
CA ARG A 37 7.84 -39.96 19.01
C ARG A 37 7.03 -38.88 19.73
N ARG A 38 7.52 -37.63 19.76
CA ARG A 38 6.90 -36.52 20.52
C ARG A 38 6.39 -35.41 19.60
N PHE A 39 6.91 -35.31 18.39
CA PHE A 39 6.43 -34.38 17.37
C PHE A 39 5.64 -35.12 16.29
N GLN A 40 4.42 -34.67 16.05
CA GLN A 40 3.66 -35.05 14.86
C GLN A 40 4.05 -34.11 13.70
N PRO A 41 4.64 -34.60 12.60
CA PRO A 41 4.87 -33.75 11.44
C PRO A 41 3.54 -33.36 10.81
N ILE A 42 3.38 -32.05 10.57
CA ILE A 42 2.31 -31.46 9.78
C ILE A 42 2.99 -30.76 8.60
N LEU A 43 2.77 -31.29 7.40
CA LEU A 43 3.33 -30.71 6.17
C LEU A 43 2.50 -29.51 5.75
N LEU A 44 3.15 -28.35 5.64
CA LEU A 44 2.57 -27.14 5.09
C LEU A 44 3.19 -26.91 3.71
N ASN A 45 2.38 -27.06 2.67
CA ASN A 45 2.80 -26.84 1.30
C ASN A 45 2.61 -25.38 0.92
N GLU A 46 3.35 -24.93 -0.10
CA GLU A 46 3.10 -23.64 -0.75
C GLU A 46 1.66 -23.63 -1.29
N PRO A 47 0.87 -22.57 -1.03
CA PRO A 47 -0.46 -22.44 -1.61
C PRO A 47 -0.39 -22.28 -3.12
N SER A 48 -1.41 -22.81 -3.80
CA SER A 48 -1.64 -22.51 -5.21
C SER A 48 -1.88 -21.02 -5.44
N ILE A 49 -1.76 -20.55 -6.69
CA ILE A 49 -2.04 -19.15 -7.06
C ILE A 49 -3.44 -18.72 -6.60
N ASN A 50 -4.44 -19.61 -6.72
CA ASN A 50 -5.82 -19.31 -6.32
C ASN A 50 -5.96 -19.22 -4.79
N GLU A 51 -5.30 -20.09 -4.03
CA GLU A 51 -5.30 -20.03 -2.56
C GLU A 51 -4.55 -18.80 -2.06
N ALA A 52 -3.40 -18.46 -2.66
CA ALA A 52 -2.67 -17.24 -2.36
C ALA A 52 -3.53 -16.00 -2.62
N LEU A 53 -4.28 -15.96 -3.75
CA LEU A 53 -5.21 -14.86 -4.02
C LEU A 53 -6.30 -14.73 -2.94
N GLN A 54 -6.82 -15.83 -2.41
CA GLN A 54 -7.79 -15.76 -1.29
C GLN A 54 -7.16 -15.23 0.00
N ILE A 55 -5.93 -15.66 0.31
CA ILE A 55 -5.16 -15.11 1.43
C ILE A 55 -4.97 -13.60 1.26
N LEU A 56 -4.55 -13.16 0.08
CA LEU A 56 -4.37 -11.74 -0.23
C LEU A 56 -5.65 -10.93 -0.09
N ARG A 57 -6.80 -11.46 -0.53
CA ARG A 57 -8.12 -10.82 -0.34
C ARG A 57 -8.50 -10.71 1.13
N GLY A 58 -8.16 -11.71 1.95
CA GLY A 58 -8.35 -11.66 3.40
C GLY A 58 -7.46 -10.62 4.09
N LEU A 59 -6.25 -10.38 3.56
CA LEU A 59 -5.31 -9.38 4.07
C LEU A 59 -5.53 -7.97 3.51
N LYS A 60 -6.35 -7.83 2.47
CA LYS A 60 -6.56 -6.58 1.73
C LYS A 60 -6.91 -5.41 2.66
N GLU A 61 -7.93 -5.55 3.51
CA GLU A 61 -8.40 -4.48 4.40
C GLU A 61 -7.29 -4.02 5.36
N THR A 62 -6.49 -4.97 5.87
CA THR A 62 -5.37 -4.67 6.76
C THR A 62 -4.25 -3.92 6.04
N LEU A 63 -3.89 -4.36 4.83
CA LEU A 63 -2.85 -3.72 4.01
C LEU A 63 -3.27 -2.32 3.55
N GLU A 64 -4.51 -2.16 3.09
CA GLU A 64 -5.08 -0.86 2.71
C GLU A 64 -5.07 0.13 3.87
N THR A 65 -5.42 -0.32 5.07
CA THR A 65 -5.45 0.53 6.26
C THR A 65 -4.05 0.90 6.73
N HIS A 66 -3.09 -0.04 6.70
CA HIS A 66 -1.70 0.20 7.09
C HIS A 66 -1.00 1.22 6.19
N HIS A 67 -1.18 1.09 4.87
CA HIS A 67 -0.53 1.98 3.90
C HIS A 67 -1.34 3.22 3.56
N ASN A 68 -2.61 3.27 3.97
CA ASN A 68 -3.54 4.32 3.56
C ASN A 68 -3.60 4.40 2.03
N ILE A 69 -3.98 3.31 1.38
CA ILE A 69 -4.22 3.24 -0.06
C ILE A 69 -5.41 2.32 -0.36
N THR A 70 -5.84 2.29 -1.62
CA THR A 70 -6.77 1.29 -2.14
C THR A 70 -6.01 0.25 -2.96
N ILE A 71 -6.35 -1.02 -2.83
CA ILE A 71 -5.73 -2.11 -3.58
C ILE A 71 -6.79 -2.71 -4.51
N ASN A 72 -6.59 -2.53 -5.82
CA ASN A 72 -7.52 -3.11 -6.80
C ASN A 72 -7.37 -4.63 -6.83
N ASP A 73 -8.48 -5.34 -7.09
CA ASP A 73 -8.44 -6.81 -7.20
C ASP A 73 -7.50 -7.26 -8.34
N SER A 74 -7.38 -6.46 -9.41
CA SER A 74 -6.40 -6.69 -10.47
C SER A 74 -4.96 -6.69 -9.97
N ALA A 75 -4.61 -5.83 -9.00
CA ALA A 75 -3.28 -5.83 -8.39
C ALA A 75 -3.03 -7.11 -7.57
N LEU A 76 -4.03 -7.61 -6.85
CA LEU A 76 -3.93 -8.88 -6.11
C LEU A 76 -3.74 -10.08 -7.05
N ILE A 77 -4.48 -10.09 -8.17
CA ILE A 77 -4.33 -11.12 -9.19
C ILE A 77 -2.94 -11.05 -9.82
N ALA A 78 -2.48 -9.85 -10.15
CA ALA A 78 -1.17 -9.62 -10.74
C ALA A 78 -0.05 -10.03 -9.79
N SER A 79 -0.11 -9.69 -8.51
CA SER A 79 0.93 -10.03 -7.53
C SER A 79 1.06 -11.54 -7.37
N ALA A 80 -0.05 -12.27 -7.27
CA ALA A 80 -0.03 -13.73 -7.19
C ALA A 80 0.53 -14.38 -8.47
N LYS A 81 0.08 -13.94 -9.65
CA LYS A 81 0.51 -14.53 -10.93
C LYS A 81 1.96 -14.20 -11.29
N LEU A 82 2.34 -12.93 -11.18
CA LEU A 82 3.67 -12.45 -11.59
C LEU A 82 4.74 -12.94 -10.61
N SER A 83 4.48 -12.92 -9.30
CA SER A 83 5.43 -13.48 -8.33
C SER A 83 5.61 -14.99 -8.51
N SER A 84 4.54 -15.73 -8.81
CA SER A 84 4.63 -17.16 -9.10
C SER A 84 5.49 -17.44 -10.34
N ARG A 85 5.35 -16.61 -11.39
CA ARG A 85 6.02 -16.80 -12.67
C ARG A 85 7.49 -16.37 -12.68
N TYR A 86 7.81 -15.23 -12.08
CA TYR A 86 9.11 -14.57 -12.25
C TYR A 86 10.00 -14.62 -11.00
N ILE A 87 9.44 -14.86 -9.81
CA ILE A 87 10.19 -14.93 -8.54
C ILE A 87 10.21 -16.39 -8.08
N THR A 88 11.22 -17.15 -8.51
CA THR A 88 11.28 -18.61 -8.32
C THR A 88 12.04 -19.07 -7.07
N ASP A 89 12.79 -18.17 -6.45
CA ASP A 89 13.60 -18.42 -5.24
C ASP A 89 12.81 -18.23 -3.94
N ARG A 90 11.57 -17.74 -4.03
CA ARG A 90 10.64 -17.50 -2.91
C ARG A 90 9.31 -18.21 -3.12
N PHE A 91 8.58 -18.40 -2.03
CA PHE A 91 7.32 -19.13 -2.00
C PHE A 91 6.12 -18.20 -1.79
N LEU A 92 4.97 -18.54 -2.38
CA LEU A 92 3.68 -17.95 -2.05
C LEU A 92 3.30 -18.32 -0.59
N PRO A 93 2.45 -17.52 0.08
CA PRO A 93 1.92 -16.22 -0.37
C PRO A 93 2.88 -15.04 -0.10
N ASP A 94 3.96 -15.28 0.63
CA ASP A 94 4.93 -14.30 1.13
C ASP A 94 5.43 -13.33 0.05
N LYS A 95 5.98 -13.87 -1.05
CA LYS A 95 6.46 -13.05 -2.18
C LYS A 95 5.37 -12.18 -2.83
N ALA A 96 4.10 -12.58 -2.78
CA ALA A 96 3.01 -11.79 -3.35
C ALA A 96 2.55 -10.69 -2.39
N ILE A 97 2.62 -10.95 -1.08
CA ILE A 97 2.37 -9.95 -0.04
C ILE A 97 3.43 -8.85 -0.13
N ASP A 98 4.70 -9.21 -0.27
CA ASP A 98 5.78 -8.22 -0.39
C ASP A 98 5.64 -7.30 -1.61
N LEU A 99 5.24 -7.84 -2.77
CA LEU A 99 4.99 -7.01 -3.96
C LEU A 99 3.87 -5.99 -3.72
N ILE A 100 2.83 -6.37 -2.97
CA ILE A 100 1.75 -5.46 -2.60
C ILE A 100 2.26 -4.43 -1.59
N ASP A 101 3.05 -4.85 -0.60
CA ASP A 101 3.58 -4.00 0.46
C ASP A 101 4.51 -2.91 -0.12
N GLU A 102 5.43 -3.30 -1.00
CA GLU A 102 6.32 -2.36 -1.67
C GLU A 102 5.56 -1.43 -2.62
N GLY A 103 4.59 -1.96 -3.39
CA GLY A 103 3.78 -1.12 -4.27
C GLY A 103 2.92 -0.13 -3.50
N ALA A 104 2.41 -0.54 -2.35
CA ALA A 104 1.67 0.33 -1.46
C ALA A 104 2.57 1.43 -0.87
N ALA A 105 3.80 1.07 -0.46
CA ALA A 105 4.79 2.03 0.03
C ALA A 105 5.21 3.04 -1.06
N GLN A 106 5.48 2.57 -2.28
CA GLN A 106 5.82 3.43 -3.41
C GLN A 106 4.68 4.39 -3.75
N LEU A 107 3.44 3.90 -3.76
CA LEU A 107 2.26 4.73 -4.02
C LEU A 107 2.06 5.77 -2.93
N LYS A 108 2.23 5.40 -1.66
CA LYS A 108 2.15 6.34 -0.53
C LYS A 108 3.17 7.47 -0.67
N MET A 109 4.42 7.15 -1.04
CA MET A 109 5.45 8.17 -1.29
C MET A 109 5.07 9.10 -2.45
N GLN A 110 4.46 8.57 -3.53
CA GLN A 110 3.97 9.37 -4.65
C GLN A 110 2.84 10.32 -4.22
N MET A 111 1.95 9.89 -3.33
CA MET A 111 0.84 10.70 -2.81
C MET A 111 1.32 11.85 -1.92
N GLU A 112 2.42 11.68 -1.21
CA GLU A 112 3.07 12.75 -0.43
C GLU A 112 3.91 13.70 -1.30
N SER A 113 4.23 13.26 -2.52
CA SER A 113 5.04 14.01 -3.48
C SER A 113 4.19 14.92 -4.36
N GLU A 114 4.85 15.90 -4.97
CA GLU A 114 4.21 16.79 -5.94
C GLU A 114 3.76 16.01 -7.20
N PRO A 115 2.51 16.18 -7.68
CA PRO A 115 2.04 15.53 -8.89
C PRO A 115 2.87 15.90 -10.12
N ALA A 116 3.08 14.94 -11.02
CA ALA A 116 3.88 15.14 -12.23
C ALA A 116 3.40 16.33 -13.09
N LYS A 117 2.08 16.53 -13.18
CA LYS A 117 1.47 17.66 -13.91
C LYS A 117 1.79 19.01 -13.26
N LEU A 118 1.79 19.09 -11.92
CA LEU A 118 2.15 20.32 -11.22
C LEU A 118 3.65 20.61 -11.35
N SER A 119 4.49 19.57 -11.22
CA SER A 119 5.94 19.69 -11.41
C SER A 119 6.29 20.16 -12.83
N SER A 120 5.60 19.69 -13.87
CA SER A 120 5.84 20.11 -15.25
C SER A 120 5.48 21.58 -15.47
N VAL A 121 4.33 22.04 -14.96
CA VAL A 121 3.91 23.45 -15.02
C VAL A 121 4.94 24.35 -14.30
N LYS A 122 5.39 23.97 -13.10
CA LYS A 122 6.43 24.73 -12.37
C LYS A 122 7.73 24.85 -13.14
N ARG A 123 8.19 23.76 -13.78
CA ARG A 123 9.39 23.78 -14.64
C ARG A 123 9.21 24.70 -15.85
N SER A 124 8.03 24.73 -16.46
CA SER A 124 7.71 25.62 -17.58
C SER A 124 7.72 27.09 -17.15
N ILE A 125 7.10 27.42 -16.01
CA ILE A 125 7.15 28.77 -15.41
C ILE A 125 8.60 29.19 -15.18
N GLN A 126 9.41 28.34 -14.54
CA GLN A 126 10.80 28.65 -14.25
C GLN A 126 11.61 28.92 -15.54
N ARG A 127 11.37 28.15 -16.60
CA ARG A 127 12.02 28.35 -17.90
C ARG A 127 11.67 29.72 -18.50
N LEU A 128 10.39 30.07 -18.50
CA LEU A 128 9.92 31.36 -19.03
C LEU A 128 10.38 32.54 -18.16
N GLU A 129 10.48 32.38 -16.84
CA GLU A 129 11.04 33.42 -15.96
C GLU A 129 12.53 33.67 -16.22
N MET A 130 13.31 32.61 -16.49
CA MET A 130 14.71 32.77 -16.92
C MET A 130 14.83 33.46 -18.29
N GLU A 131 13.99 33.06 -19.26
CA GLU A 131 13.95 33.69 -20.59
C GLU A 131 13.57 35.18 -20.48
N LYS A 132 12.57 35.50 -19.65
CA LYS A 132 12.17 36.87 -19.35
C LYS A 132 13.35 37.69 -18.81
N GLN A 133 14.05 37.19 -17.80
CA GLN A 133 15.20 37.89 -17.21
C GLN A 133 16.33 38.10 -18.23
N ALA A 134 16.61 37.12 -19.07
CA ALA A 134 17.62 37.27 -20.12
C ALA A 134 17.25 38.37 -21.14
N LEU A 135 15.99 38.43 -21.56
CA LEU A 135 15.51 39.46 -22.48
C LEU A 135 15.48 40.86 -21.86
N GLU A 136 15.20 40.97 -20.55
CA GLU A 136 15.29 42.24 -19.79
C GLU A 136 16.73 42.75 -19.74
N MET A 137 17.73 41.87 -19.58
CA MET A 137 19.15 42.24 -19.56
C MET A 137 19.66 42.71 -20.93
N GLU A 138 19.17 42.14 -22.03
CA GLU A 138 19.59 42.55 -23.37
C GLU A 138 19.04 43.91 -23.82
N ASN A 139 17.90 44.34 -23.26
CA ASN A 139 17.27 45.65 -23.46
C ASN A 139 17.20 46.15 -24.92
N LYS A 140 16.82 45.25 -25.86
CA LYS A 140 16.60 45.56 -27.28
C LYS A 140 15.12 45.79 -27.58
N GLU A 141 14.79 46.76 -28.44
CA GLU A 141 13.42 47.00 -28.92
C GLU A 141 12.82 45.76 -29.62
N SER A 142 13.64 44.95 -30.31
CA SER A 142 13.20 43.71 -30.96
C SER A 142 12.61 42.68 -29.98
N ASN A 143 12.96 42.77 -28.70
CA ASN A 143 12.55 41.80 -27.68
C ASN A 143 11.15 42.11 -27.13
N HIS A 144 10.57 43.28 -27.42
CA HIS A 144 9.30 43.72 -26.83
C HIS A 144 8.14 42.77 -27.17
N LYS A 145 8.08 42.28 -28.41
CA LYS A 145 7.02 41.35 -28.84
C LYS A 145 7.11 40.01 -28.08
N ARG A 146 8.31 39.43 -28.00
CA ARG A 146 8.54 38.17 -27.26
C ARG A 146 8.31 38.35 -25.76
N MET A 147 8.68 39.49 -25.19
CA MET A 147 8.41 39.82 -23.80
C MET A 147 6.92 39.81 -23.48
N GLN A 148 6.08 40.40 -24.34
CA GLN A 148 4.62 40.37 -24.16
C GLN A 148 4.05 38.94 -24.26
N GLU A 149 4.54 38.13 -25.20
CA GLU A 149 4.17 36.71 -25.32
C GLU A 149 4.51 35.94 -24.04
N ILE A 150 5.73 36.08 -23.53
CA ILE A 150 6.19 35.42 -22.29
C ILE A 150 5.35 35.86 -21.09
N LEU A 151 5.02 37.16 -20.97
CA LEU A 151 4.19 37.64 -19.87
C LEU A 151 2.79 37.03 -19.90
N LYS A 152 2.22 36.84 -21.09
CA LYS A 152 0.93 36.17 -21.27
C LYS A 152 1.03 34.69 -20.91
N GLU A 153 2.01 33.97 -21.47
CA GLU A 153 2.24 32.55 -21.15
C GLU A 153 2.48 32.32 -19.65
N LEU A 154 3.25 33.21 -19.00
CA LEU A 154 3.47 33.17 -17.55
C LEU A 154 2.19 33.41 -16.76
N SER A 155 1.31 34.31 -17.20
CA SER A 155 0.03 34.55 -16.55
C SER A 155 -0.84 33.29 -16.61
N ASP A 156 -0.98 32.71 -17.81
CA ASP A 156 -1.80 31.52 -18.05
C ASP A 156 -1.27 30.32 -17.23
N LEU A 157 0.04 30.08 -17.23
CA LEU A 157 0.66 29.00 -16.46
C LEU A 157 0.61 29.23 -14.95
N LYS A 158 0.68 30.48 -14.47
CA LYS A 158 0.55 30.79 -13.04
C LYS A 158 -0.88 30.54 -12.56
N GLU A 159 -1.87 30.85 -13.38
CA GLU A 159 -3.26 30.52 -13.08
C GLU A 159 -3.47 29.00 -13.06
N GLU A 160 -2.97 28.27 -14.07
CA GLU A 160 -3.02 26.80 -14.08
C GLU A 160 -2.33 26.19 -12.85
N LYS A 161 -1.15 26.70 -12.46
CA LYS A 161 -0.44 26.27 -11.25
C LYS A 161 -1.31 26.43 -10.01
N ILE A 162 -1.95 27.59 -9.82
CA ILE A 162 -2.81 27.85 -8.65
C ILE A 162 -3.98 26.89 -8.63
N GLN A 163 -4.62 26.64 -9.79
CA GLN A 163 -5.72 25.69 -9.91
C GLN A 163 -5.28 24.25 -9.55
N LEU A 164 -4.13 23.80 -10.07
CA LEU A 164 -3.59 22.48 -9.78
C LEU A 164 -3.15 22.32 -8.32
N GLU A 165 -2.56 23.36 -7.71
CA GLU A 165 -2.20 23.36 -6.28
C GLU A 165 -3.45 23.26 -5.39
N ALA A 166 -4.50 24.04 -5.69
CA ALA A 166 -5.75 24.00 -4.96
C ALA A 166 -6.47 22.64 -5.13
N GLN A 167 -6.47 22.08 -6.35
CA GLN A 167 -7.01 20.76 -6.61
C GLN A 167 -6.27 19.69 -5.80
N PHE A 168 -4.94 19.68 -5.85
CA PHE A 168 -4.12 18.71 -5.15
C PHE A 168 -4.29 18.77 -3.63
N GLU A 169 -4.35 19.98 -3.04
CA GLU A 169 -4.55 20.11 -1.60
C GLU A 169 -5.92 19.58 -1.16
N ASN A 170 -6.99 19.90 -1.90
CA ASN A 170 -8.34 19.39 -1.62
C ASN A 170 -8.41 17.86 -1.73
N GLU A 171 -7.79 17.28 -2.77
CA GLU A 171 -7.66 15.83 -2.92
C GLU A 171 -6.93 15.20 -1.72
N ARG A 172 -5.83 15.80 -1.29
CA ARG A 172 -5.01 15.33 -0.18
C ARG A 172 -5.74 15.43 1.17
N GLU A 173 -6.48 16.50 1.41
CA GLU A 173 -7.29 16.67 2.61
C GLU A 173 -8.39 15.62 2.71
N VAL A 174 -9.16 15.40 1.64
CA VAL A 174 -10.20 14.35 1.61
C VAL A 174 -9.58 12.99 1.91
N PHE A 175 -8.42 12.70 1.32
CA PHE A 175 -7.74 11.43 1.53
C PHE A 175 -7.22 11.24 2.97
N LYS A 176 -6.64 12.29 3.57
CA LYS A 176 -6.20 12.28 4.98
C LYS A 176 -7.37 12.04 5.94
N GLU A 177 -8.52 12.63 5.65
CA GLU A 177 -9.73 12.46 6.46
C GLU A 177 -10.29 11.04 6.38
N ILE A 178 -10.36 10.44 5.18
CA ILE A 178 -10.73 9.03 4.99
C ILE A 178 -9.77 8.12 5.77
N SER A 179 -8.47 8.39 5.65
CA SER A 179 -7.41 7.64 6.34
C SER A 179 -7.54 7.70 7.86
N ARG A 180 -7.81 8.89 8.41
CA ARG A 180 -8.04 9.08 9.85
C ARG A 180 -9.26 8.28 10.32
N LEU A 181 -10.38 8.36 9.59
CA LEU A 181 -11.59 7.62 9.94
C LEU A 181 -11.35 6.10 9.94
N LYS A 182 -10.61 5.57 8.96
CA LYS A 182 -10.26 4.14 8.92
C LYS A 182 -9.41 3.71 10.11
N MET A 183 -8.38 4.47 10.47
CA MET A 183 -7.57 4.18 11.66
C MET A 183 -8.40 4.22 12.96
N GLU A 184 -9.28 5.21 13.10
CA GLU A 184 -10.18 5.32 14.25
C GLU A 184 -11.13 4.12 14.33
N MET A 185 -11.71 3.69 13.21
CA MET A 185 -12.57 2.50 13.15
C MET A 185 -11.81 1.22 13.51
N GLU A 186 -10.57 1.04 13.04
CA GLU A 186 -9.78 -0.13 13.39
C GLU A 186 -9.41 -0.15 14.88
N GLY A 187 -9.10 1.02 15.45
CA GLY A 187 -8.90 1.20 16.89
C GLY A 187 -10.14 0.79 17.69
N LEU A 188 -11.31 1.26 17.27
CA LEU A 188 -12.60 0.90 17.87
C LEU A 188 -12.91 -0.60 17.75
N LYS A 189 -12.65 -1.23 16.59
CA LYS A 189 -12.82 -2.68 16.40
C LYS A 189 -11.96 -3.47 17.41
N LYS A 190 -10.69 -3.08 17.58
CA LYS A 190 -9.78 -3.72 18.56
C LYS A 190 -10.25 -3.52 20.00
N GLU A 191 -10.79 -2.35 20.31
CA GLU A 191 -11.32 -2.03 21.63
C GLU A 191 -12.60 -2.82 21.94
N ALA A 192 -13.53 -2.94 20.98
CA ALA A 192 -14.72 -3.78 21.11
C ALA A 192 -14.36 -5.24 21.38
N GLU A 193 -13.40 -5.79 20.63
CA GLU A 193 -12.90 -7.16 20.86
C GLU A 193 -12.27 -7.34 22.24
N ARG A 194 -11.60 -6.31 22.77
CA ARG A 194 -11.08 -6.34 24.15
C ARG A 194 -12.23 -6.38 25.17
N PHE A 195 -13.26 -5.56 25.02
CA PHE A 195 -14.42 -5.56 25.92
C PHE A 195 -15.16 -6.90 25.89
N LYS A 196 -15.36 -7.50 24.70
CA LYS A 196 -15.95 -8.85 24.57
C LYS A 196 -15.15 -9.89 25.35
N ARG A 197 -13.81 -9.90 25.20
CA ARG A 197 -12.94 -10.83 25.93
C ARG A 197 -13.02 -10.67 27.45
N ASN A 198 -13.27 -9.45 27.92
CA ASN A 198 -13.39 -9.14 29.34
C ASN A 198 -14.81 -9.38 29.90
N GLY A 199 -15.80 -9.69 29.06
CA GLY A 199 -17.20 -9.88 29.44
C GLY A 199 -18.03 -8.59 29.48
N ASP A 200 -17.48 -7.45 29.07
CA ASP A 200 -18.13 -6.14 29.05
C ASP A 200 -18.96 -5.93 27.77
N TYR A 201 -19.99 -6.76 27.57
CA TYR A 201 -20.77 -6.78 26.32
C TYR A 201 -21.52 -5.48 26.02
N GLN A 202 -21.92 -4.71 27.04
CA GLN A 202 -22.62 -3.44 26.85
C GLN A 202 -21.72 -2.39 26.16
N GLN A 203 -20.46 -2.27 26.60
CA GLN A 203 -19.50 -1.34 26.00
C GLN A 203 -19.09 -1.79 24.60
N ALA A 204 -18.92 -3.11 24.38
CA ALA A 204 -18.69 -3.65 23.05
C ALA A 204 -19.85 -3.33 22.09
N ALA A 205 -21.10 -3.51 22.52
CA ALA A 205 -22.28 -3.23 21.70
C ALA A 205 -22.41 -1.72 21.37
N GLU A 206 -22.10 -0.83 22.31
CA GLU A 206 -22.09 0.62 22.03
C GLU A 206 -21.09 0.97 20.93
N ILE A 207 -19.89 0.38 20.96
CA ILE A 207 -18.88 0.61 19.93
C ILE A 207 -19.33 0.07 18.58
N GLU A 208 -19.82 -1.16 18.54
CA GLU A 208 -20.19 -1.87 17.31
C GLU A 208 -21.43 -1.31 16.62
N TYR A 209 -22.45 -0.90 17.39
CA TYR A 209 -23.74 -0.51 16.83
C TYR A 209 -23.98 1.02 16.83
N SER A 210 -23.10 1.80 17.44
CA SER A 210 -23.20 3.28 17.44
C SER A 210 -21.96 3.93 16.86
N LYS A 211 -20.80 3.77 17.51
CA LYS A 211 -19.57 4.53 17.16
C LYS A 211 -18.99 4.13 15.81
N ILE A 212 -18.89 2.83 15.51
CA ILE A 212 -18.39 2.33 14.23
C ILE A 212 -19.32 2.75 13.07
N PRO A 213 -20.65 2.51 13.13
CA PRO A 213 -21.57 2.92 12.07
C PRO A 213 -21.58 4.42 11.79
N GLU A 214 -21.42 5.27 12.82
CA GLU A 214 -21.31 6.72 12.64
C GLU A 214 -20.08 7.11 11.80
N LYS A 215 -18.93 6.47 12.07
CA LYS A 215 -17.69 6.70 11.32
C LYS A 215 -17.75 6.11 9.91
N GLU A 216 -18.34 4.92 9.75
CA GLU A 216 -18.56 4.31 8.43
C GLU A 216 -19.44 5.19 7.54
N LYS A 217 -20.45 5.84 8.10
CA LYS A 217 -21.30 6.78 7.34
C LYS A 217 -20.47 7.97 6.82
N LYS A 218 -19.67 8.59 7.68
CA LYS A 218 -18.79 9.71 7.31
C LYS A 218 -17.74 9.28 6.28
N GLU A 219 -17.18 8.07 6.44
CA GLU A 219 -16.20 7.51 5.51
C GLU A 219 -16.82 7.29 4.12
N LYS A 220 -18.03 6.75 4.04
CA LYS A 220 -18.77 6.60 2.78
C LYS A 220 -19.08 7.94 2.09
N GLU A 221 -19.45 8.97 2.85
CA GLU A 221 -19.69 10.31 2.31
C GLU A 221 -18.41 10.90 1.68
N LEU A 222 -17.27 10.75 2.35
CA LEU A 222 -15.97 11.18 1.81
C LEU A 222 -15.51 10.32 0.63
N GLN A 223 -15.79 9.01 0.66
CA GLN A 223 -15.47 8.10 -0.43
C GLN A 223 -16.24 8.48 -1.70
N TYR A 224 -17.53 8.84 -1.59
CA TYR A 224 -18.32 9.34 -2.71
C TYR A 224 -17.77 10.66 -3.28
N LYS A 225 -17.36 11.58 -2.38
CA LYS A 225 -16.69 12.83 -2.78
C LYS A 225 -15.38 12.53 -3.54
N TRP A 226 -14.60 11.56 -3.06
CA TRP A 226 -13.37 11.10 -3.69
C TRP A 226 -13.61 10.47 -5.08
N GLU A 227 -14.61 9.61 -5.23
CA GLU A 227 -14.98 9.02 -6.53
C GLU A 227 -15.37 10.09 -7.54
N THR A 228 -16.11 11.11 -7.11
CA THR A 228 -16.46 12.26 -7.95
C THR A 228 -15.22 13.05 -8.38
N MET A 229 -14.24 13.22 -7.49
CA MET A 229 -12.95 13.85 -7.81
C MET A 229 -12.17 13.03 -8.84
N GLN A 230 -12.13 11.71 -8.69
CA GLN A 230 -11.47 10.81 -9.65
C GLN A 230 -12.09 10.92 -11.05
N GLN A 231 -13.41 10.95 -11.16
CA GLN A 231 -14.11 11.11 -12.45
C GLN A 231 -13.80 12.46 -13.12
N ASN A 232 -13.54 13.50 -12.33
CA ASN A 232 -13.17 14.82 -12.83
C ASN A 232 -11.66 14.96 -13.15
N GLY A 233 -10.90 13.87 -13.11
CA GLY A 233 -9.47 13.85 -13.44
C GLY A 233 -8.59 14.22 -12.24
N ALA A 234 -8.67 13.42 -11.18
CA ALA A 234 -7.84 13.59 -9.99
C ALA A 234 -6.33 13.55 -10.34
N LEU A 235 -5.55 14.40 -9.66
CA LEU A 235 -4.09 14.43 -9.82
C LEU A 235 -3.42 13.32 -9.02
N LEU A 236 -4.04 12.92 -7.90
CA LEU A 236 -3.53 11.92 -6.99
C LEU A 236 -4.02 10.52 -7.38
N GLN A 237 -3.08 9.59 -7.52
CA GLN A 237 -3.37 8.17 -7.64
C GLN A 237 -3.26 7.52 -6.26
N ASN A 238 -4.36 6.94 -5.76
CA ASN A 238 -4.39 6.24 -4.46
C ASN A 238 -4.70 4.74 -4.58
N ALA A 239 -4.85 4.24 -5.81
CA ALA A 239 -5.15 2.84 -6.07
C ALA A 239 -3.94 2.10 -6.64
N LEU A 240 -3.56 1.01 -5.98
CA LEU A 240 -2.57 0.05 -6.47
C LEU A 240 -3.19 -0.77 -7.59
N THR A 241 -2.53 -0.76 -8.75
CA THR A 241 -2.99 -1.42 -9.98
C THR A 241 -2.05 -2.54 -10.40
N GLU A 242 -2.48 -3.34 -11.37
CA GLU A 242 -1.62 -4.35 -12.03
C GLU A 242 -0.33 -3.74 -12.60
N ASN A 243 -0.39 -2.52 -13.15
CA ASN A 243 0.77 -1.84 -13.72
C ASN A 243 1.84 -1.56 -12.66
N ASN A 244 1.42 -1.14 -11.46
CA ASN A 244 2.35 -0.90 -10.35
C ASN A 244 3.06 -2.19 -9.94
N ILE A 245 2.31 -3.30 -9.84
CA ILE A 245 2.90 -4.61 -9.52
C ILE A 245 3.87 -5.06 -10.62
N ALA A 246 3.49 -4.91 -11.89
CA ALA A 246 4.35 -5.27 -13.01
C ALA A 246 5.66 -4.47 -13.03
N GLU A 247 5.60 -3.18 -12.68
CA GLU A 247 6.78 -2.32 -12.55
C GLU A 247 7.74 -2.84 -11.46
N ILE A 248 7.21 -3.16 -10.27
CA ILE A 248 8.03 -3.67 -9.15
C ILE A 248 8.66 -5.03 -9.50
N VAL A 249 7.88 -5.94 -10.10
CA VAL A 249 8.41 -7.23 -10.56
C VAL A 249 9.52 -7.01 -11.58
N SER A 250 9.35 -6.05 -12.49
CA SER A 250 10.37 -5.70 -13.47
C SER A 250 11.64 -5.16 -12.81
N GLN A 251 11.53 -4.36 -11.74
CA GLN A 251 12.67 -3.86 -10.99
C GLN A 251 13.40 -4.98 -10.24
N TRP A 252 12.66 -5.86 -9.57
CA TRP A 252 13.24 -6.99 -8.83
C TRP A 252 13.96 -7.97 -9.74
N THR A 253 13.33 -8.32 -10.85
CA THR A 253 13.80 -9.41 -11.74
C THR A 253 14.66 -8.90 -12.88
N HIS A 254 14.71 -7.59 -13.11
CA HIS A 254 15.35 -6.95 -14.27
C HIS A 254 14.78 -7.43 -15.63
N ILE A 255 13.57 -8.00 -15.62
CA ILE A 255 12.87 -8.48 -16.82
C ILE A 255 11.70 -7.54 -17.11
N PRO A 256 11.61 -6.94 -18.31
CA PRO A 256 10.48 -6.09 -18.65
C PRO A 256 9.19 -6.92 -18.70
N VAL A 257 8.28 -6.64 -17.77
CA VAL A 257 6.98 -7.33 -17.65
C VAL A 257 5.84 -6.52 -18.30
N GLN A 258 6.04 -5.21 -18.52
CA GLN A 258 5.08 -4.36 -19.24
C GLN A 258 5.05 -4.72 -20.73
N LYS A 259 3.84 -4.86 -21.28
CA LYS A 259 3.59 -4.91 -22.72
C LYS A 259 3.33 -3.51 -23.25
#